data_AF-A0A7W0AB66-F1
#
_entry.id   AF-A0A7W0AB66-F1
#
_cell.length_a   1.000
_cell.length_b   1.000
_cell.length_c   1.000
_cell.angle_alpha   90.00
_cell.angle_beta   90.00
_cell.angle_gamma   90.00
#
_symmetry.space_group_name_H-M   'P 1'
#
loop_
_entity.id
_entity.type
_entity.pdbx_description
1 polymer ?
#
loop_
_entity_poly.entity_id
_entity_poly.type
_entity_poly.pdbx_seq_one_letter_code
_entity_poly.pdbx_strand_id
1 'polypeptide(L)'
;MVDCFDRIAVQITELALEPVRLLQQRAMLESVSLRTPSNGRRYLITIAKRYPNGDTATPGYTWLVEEIAPGGDTLPVASRSQTSPGEFITDPEDAYWSAVDALCTMQKSGDVLPTQEES
;
A
#
# COMPACT_ATOMS: atom_id res chain seq x y z
N MET A 1 9.65 -11.39 -18.25
CA MET A 1 9.39 -10.06 -17.70
C MET A 1 8.87 -10.32 -16.30
N VAL A 2 9.69 -10.11 -15.28
CA VAL A 2 9.26 -10.33 -13.89
C VAL A 2 8.54 -9.05 -13.50
N ASP A 3 7.21 -9.08 -13.59
CA ASP A 3 6.37 -7.93 -13.27
C ASP A 3 6.70 -7.44 -11.86
N CYS A 4 6.69 -6.13 -11.65
CA CYS A 4 6.96 -5.49 -10.36
C CYS A 4 6.17 -6.15 -9.21
N PHE A 5 4.99 -6.67 -9.55
CA PHE A 5 4.12 -7.48 -8.72
C PHE A 5 4.80 -8.74 -8.16
N ASP A 6 5.53 -9.52 -8.97
CA ASP A 6 6.14 -10.80 -8.57
C ASP A 6 7.30 -10.59 -7.57
N ARG A 7 8.15 -9.57 -7.78
CA ARG A 7 9.25 -9.26 -6.85
C ARG A 7 8.79 -8.64 -5.54
N ILE A 8 7.74 -7.81 -5.58
CA ILE A 8 7.16 -7.19 -4.39
C ILE A 8 6.34 -8.24 -3.63
N ALA A 9 5.51 -9.03 -4.32
CA ALA A 9 4.69 -10.10 -3.74
C ALA A 9 5.51 -11.22 -3.08
N VAL A 10 6.69 -11.58 -3.61
CA VAL A 10 7.55 -12.64 -3.04
C VAL A 10 8.20 -12.23 -1.71
N GLN A 11 8.52 -10.95 -1.47
CA GLN A 11 8.98 -10.51 -0.13
C GLN A 11 7.84 -10.31 0.87
N ILE A 12 6.59 -10.33 0.39
CA ILE A 12 5.38 -9.94 1.13
C ILE A 12 4.61 -11.14 1.68
N THR A 13 4.61 -12.24 0.94
CA THR A 13 3.63 -13.33 1.12
C THR A 13 3.83 -14.14 2.40
N GLU A 14 4.98 -14.08 3.06
CA GLU A 14 5.23 -14.85 4.30
C GLU A 14 5.08 -14.04 5.61
N LEU A 15 5.05 -12.70 5.58
CA LEU A 15 5.04 -11.88 6.81
C LEU A 15 3.90 -10.85 6.91
N ALA A 16 3.20 -10.55 5.81
CA ALA A 16 2.21 -9.46 5.78
C ALA A 16 0.73 -9.91 5.73
N LEU A 17 0.44 -11.13 5.26
CA LEU A 17 -0.95 -11.57 5.08
C LEU A 17 -1.60 -12.02 6.40
N GLU A 18 -0.84 -12.58 7.33
CA GLU A 18 -1.35 -12.93 8.66
C GLU A 18 -1.93 -11.73 9.43
N PRO A 19 -1.22 -10.59 9.58
CA PRO A 19 -1.78 -9.41 10.24
C PRO A 19 -2.99 -8.80 9.50
N VAL A 20 -2.98 -8.80 8.16
CA VAL A 20 -4.11 -8.31 7.35
C VAL A 20 -5.35 -9.19 7.55
N ARG A 21 -5.19 -10.51 7.73
CA ARG A 21 -6.29 -11.42 8.06
C ARG A 21 -6.80 -11.22 9.49
N LEU A 22 -5.92 -10.88 10.45
CA LEU A 22 -6.32 -10.54 11.82
C LEU A 22 -7.15 -9.24 11.91
N LEU A 23 -7.01 -8.34 10.93
CA LEU A 23 -7.83 -7.14 10.75
C LEU A 23 -9.32 -7.44 10.53
N GLN A 24 -9.66 -8.59 9.93
CA GLN A 24 -11.05 -9.04 9.86
C GLN A 24 -11.63 -9.29 11.26
N GLN A 25 -10.81 -9.81 12.18
CA GLN A 25 -11.28 -10.33 13.46
C GLN A 25 -11.33 -9.30 14.59
N ARG A 26 -10.32 -8.43 14.77
CA ARG A 26 -10.29 -7.53 15.95
C ARG A 26 -9.62 -6.17 15.77
N ALA A 27 -8.62 -6.04 14.90
CA ALA A 27 -7.86 -4.79 14.79
C ALA A 27 -8.64 -3.71 14.02
N MET A 28 -8.54 -2.45 14.48
CA MET A 28 -9.07 -1.29 13.74
C MET A 28 -8.08 -0.76 12.69
N LEU A 29 -6.79 -1.08 12.83
CA LEU A 29 -5.70 -0.58 12.00
C LEU A 29 -4.57 -1.59 12.01
N GLU A 30 -4.02 -1.91 10.85
CA GLU A 30 -2.74 -2.62 10.74
C GLU A 30 -1.85 -1.91 9.73
N SER A 31 -0.54 -1.96 9.97
CA SER A 31 0.45 -1.39 9.06
C SER A 31 1.55 -2.39 8.77
N VAL A 32 1.96 -2.43 7.51
CA VAL A 32 2.97 -3.32 6.95
C VAL A 32 4.01 -2.46 6.26
N SER A 33 5.26 -2.57 6.70
CA SER A 33 6.38 -1.93 6.01
C SER A 33 6.91 -2.82 4.90
N LEU A 34 7.02 -2.27 3.71
CA LEU A 34 7.56 -2.88 2.50
C LEU A 34 8.90 -2.24 2.13
N ARG A 35 9.81 -3.05 1.59
CA ARG A 35 11.05 -2.55 1.01
C ARG A 35 11.06 -2.89 -0.48
N THR A 36 11.27 -1.89 -1.31
CA THR A 36 11.31 -2.10 -2.76
C THR A 36 12.73 -2.45 -3.20
N PRO A 37 12.88 -3.44 -4.11
CA PRO A 37 14.20 -3.90 -4.53
C PRO A 37 14.92 -2.90 -5.44
N SER A 38 14.18 -2.08 -6.19
CA SER A 38 14.74 -1.26 -7.27
C SER A 38 15.52 -0.02 -6.81
N ASN A 39 15.28 0.48 -5.58
CA ASN A 39 15.93 1.71 -5.12
C ASN A 39 16.21 1.75 -3.61
N GLY A 40 16.03 0.62 -2.92
CA GLY A 40 16.19 0.54 -1.46
C GLY A 40 15.16 1.33 -0.64
N ARG A 41 14.22 2.01 -1.30
CA ARG A 41 13.13 2.78 -0.69
C ARG A 41 12.19 1.88 0.09
N ARG A 42 11.73 2.39 1.23
CA ARG A 42 10.77 1.72 2.10
C ARG A 42 9.43 2.44 2.03
N TYR A 43 8.37 1.66 2.01
CA TYR A 43 7.00 2.16 1.98
C TYR A 43 6.23 1.53 3.13
N LEU A 44 5.37 2.29 3.78
CA LEU A 44 4.46 1.81 4.79
C LEU A 44 3.08 1.70 4.15
N ILE A 45 2.53 0.49 4.08
CA ILE A 45 1.13 0.25 3.73
C ILE A 45 0.33 0.14 5.02
N THR A 46 -0.66 0.99 5.20
CA THR A 46 -1.55 0.98 6.35
C THR A 46 -2.96 0.65 5.86
N ILE A 47 -3.55 -0.41 6.40
CA ILE A 47 -4.94 -0.79 6.16
C ILE A 47 -5.76 -0.42 7.40
N ALA A 48 -6.78 0.41 7.22
CA ALA A 48 -7.67 0.86 8.27
C ALA A 48 -9.07 0.29 8.06
N LYS A 49 -9.64 -0.26 9.14
CA LYS A 49 -11.03 -0.70 9.20
C LYS A 49 -11.91 0.48 9.59
N ARG A 50 -12.97 0.71 8.82
CA ARG A 50 -13.93 1.79 8.98
C ARG A 50 -15.34 1.23 9.02
N TYR A 51 -16.21 1.89 9.77
CA TYR A 51 -17.61 1.54 9.88
C TYR A 51 -18.44 2.72 9.38
N PRO A 52 -18.56 2.90 8.04
CA PRO A 52 -19.21 4.08 7.48
C PRO A 52 -20.68 4.24 7.91
N ASN A 53 -21.33 3.12 8.24
CA ASN A 53 -22.74 3.08 8.64
C ASN A 53 -22.93 2.69 10.14
N GLY A 54 -21.88 2.82 10.96
CA GLY A 54 -21.90 2.48 12.40
C GLY A 54 -21.35 1.08 12.72
N ASP A 55 -20.96 0.85 13.98
CA ASP A 55 -20.21 -0.34 14.45
C ASP A 55 -20.91 -1.70 14.19
N THR A 56 -22.20 -1.70 13.90
CA THR A 56 -22.97 -2.92 13.58
C THR A 56 -23.08 -3.19 12.08
N ALA A 57 -22.66 -2.25 11.24
CA ALA A 57 -22.68 -2.39 9.79
C ALA A 57 -21.46 -3.14 9.27
N THR A 58 -21.55 -3.64 8.04
CA THR A 58 -20.41 -4.27 7.36
C THR A 58 -19.22 -3.29 7.35
N PRO A 59 -18.05 -3.72 7.85
CA PRO A 59 -16.87 -2.88 7.83
C PRO A 59 -16.42 -2.63 6.39
N GLY A 60 -15.97 -1.41 6.15
CA GLY A 60 -15.22 -1.03 4.96
C GLY A 60 -13.75 -0.87 5.28
N TYR A 61 -12.87 -1.18 4.33
CA TYR A 61 -11.43 -1.09 4.48
C TYR A 61 -10.90 0.01 3.56
N THR A 62 -9.98 0.81 4.10
CA THR A 62 -9.24 1.84 3.36
C THR A 62 -7.75 1.60 3.52
N TRP A 63 -6.96 1.96 2.52
CA TRP A 63 -5.52 1.80 2.52
C TRP A 63 -4.80 3.13 2.32
N LEU A 64 -3.59 3.20 2.84
CA LEU A 64 -2.66 4.33 2.73
C LEU A 64 -1.25 3.77 2.51
N VAL A 65 -0.57 4.28 1.49
CA VAL A 65 0.82 3.96 1.17
C VAL A 65 1.65 5.23 1.31
N GLU A 66 2.70 5.18 2.12
CA GLU A 66 3.59 6.32 2.35
C GLU A 66 5.05 5.88 2.28
N GLU A 67 5.90 6.66 1.61
CA GLU A 67 7.34 6.43 1.65
C GLU A 67 7.90 6.78 3.04
N ILE A 68 8.72 5.89 3.59
CA ILE A 68 9.36 6.06 4.89
C ILE A 68 10.89 6.07 4.74
N ALA A 69 11.53 6.90 5.55
CA ALA A 69 12.97 6.95 5.70
C ALA A 69 13.48 5.61 6.27
N PRO A 70 14.77 5.28 6.08
CA PRO A 70 15.38 4.10 6.70
C PRO A 70 15.30 4.10 8.24
N GLY A 71 15.12 5.28 8.86
CA GLY A 71 14.87 5.45 10.29
C GLY A 71 13.42 5.22 10.75
N GLY A 72 12.47 5.05 9.82
CA GLY A 72 11.06 4.84 10.13
C GLY A 72 10.18 6.09 10.04
N ASP A 73 10.77 7.28 9.91
CA ASP A 73 10.02 8.52 9.73
C ASP A 73 9.35 8.60 8.35
N THR A 74 8.10 9.06 8.32
CA THR A 74 7.39 9.35 7.06
C THR A 74 8.08 10.48 6.31
N LEU A 75 8.43 10.26 5.05
CA LEU A 75 9.00 11.29 4.21
C LEU A 75 7.88 12.25 3.73
N PRO A 76 8.12 13.56 3.71
CA PRO A 76 7.11 14.53 3.32
C PRO A 76 6.75 14.36 1.83
N VAL A 77 5.55 13.83 1.58
CA VAL A 77 4.69 14.02 0.39
C VAL A 77 5.17 13.46 -0.97
N ALA A 78 6.45 13.15 -1.18
CA ALA A 78 6.92 12.79 -2.52
C ALA A 78 6.36 11.47 -3.09
N SER A 79 5.84 10.56 -2.26
CA SER A 79 5.22 9.30 -2.71
C SER A 79 4.20 8.80 -1.69
N ARG A 80 3.02 9.44 -1.68
CA ARG A 80 1.85 9.02 -0.89
C ARG A 80 0.67 8.70 -1.81
N SER A 81 0.10 7.50 -1.67
CA SER A 81 -1.15 7.11 -2.31
C SER A 81 -2.12 6.62 -1.25
N GLN A 82 -3.42 6.80 -1.44
CA GLN A 82 -4.44 6.29 -0.54
C GLN A 82 -5.71 5.97 -1.31
N THR A 83 -6.58 5.17 -0.70
CA THR A 83 -7.94 4.95 -1.20
C THR A 83 -8.66 6.29 -1.41
N SER A 84 -9.49 6.36 -2.44
CA SER A 84 -10.29 7.55 -2.72
C SER A 84 -11.19 7.91 -1.53
N PRO A 85 -11.40 9.21 -1.25
CA PRO A 85 -12.30 9.60 -0.18
C PRO A 85 -13.72 9.09 -0.46
N GLY A 86 -14.28 8.33 0.50
CA GLY A 86 -15.62 7.73 0.38
C GLY A 86 -15.65 6.36 -0.30
N GLU A 87 -14.52 5.87 -0.80
CA GLU A 87 -14.37 4.51 -1.30
C GLU A 87 -14.02 3.57 -0.14
N PHE A 88 -14.74 2.46 -0.06
CA PHE A 88 -14.56 1.44 0.96
C PHE A 88 -14.49 0.08 0.30
N ILE A 89 -13.39 -0.63 0.53
CA ILE A 89 -13.20 -1.98 0.01
C ILE A 89 -13.81 -2.96 1.01
N THR A 90 -14.52 -3.98 0.53
CA THR A 90 -15.26 -4.91 1.40
C THR A 90 -14.37 -5.95 2.07
N ASP A 91 -13.19 -6.21 1.51
CA ASP A 91 -12.23 -7.19 2.02
C ASP A 91 -10.85 -6.54 2.28
N PRO A 92 -10.19 -6.82 3.41
CA PRO A 92 -8.88 -6.24 3.72
C PRO A 92 -7.75 -6.77 2.83
N GLU A 93 -7.85 -7.98 2.29
CA GLU A 93 -6.89 -8.54 1.32
C GLU A 93 -7.01 -7.79 -0.02
N ASP A 94 -8.22 -7.52 -0.50
CA ASP A 94 -8.44 -6.64 -1.67
C ASP A 94 -7.91 -5.22 -1.43
N ALA A 95 -8.08 -4.68 -0.22
CA ALA A 95 -7.54 -3.37 0.15
C ALA A 95 -6.01 -3.36 0.13
N TYR A 96 -5.41 -4.46 0.59
CA TYR A 96 -3.98 -4.66 0.53
C TYR A 96 -3.45 -4.74 -0.91
N TRP A 97 -4.06 -5.56 -1.76
CA TRP A 97 -3.66 -5.70 -3.16
C TRP A 97 -3.84 -4.40 -3.95
N SER A 98 -4.93 -3.67 -3.69
CA SER A 98 -5.15 -2.34 -4.28
C SER A 98 -4.04 -1.35 -3.88
N ALA A 99 -3.57 -1.40 -2.63
CA ALA A 99 -2.46 -0.56 -2.17
C ALA A 99 -1.13 -0.94 -2.85
N VAL A 100 -0.89 -2.24 -3.06
CA VAL A 100 0.30 -2.75 -3.77
C VAL A 100 0.27 -2.36 -5.25
N ASP A 101 -0.90 -2.40 -5.90
CA ASP A 101 -1.06 -1.95 -7.29
C ASP A 101 -0.80 -0.45 -7.42
N ALA A 102 -1.35 0.35 -6.51
CA ALA A 102 -1.09 1.79 -6.45
C ALA A 102 0.40 2.07 -6.27
N LEU A 103 1.08 1.34 -5.37
CA LEU A 103 2.54 1.44 -5.19
C LEU A 103 3.28 1.12 -6.50
N CYS A 104 2.92 0.04 -7.21
CA CYS A 104 3.53 -0.30 -8.49
C CYS A 104 3.37 0.81 -9.53
N THR A 105 2.18 1.44 -9.58
CA THR A 105 1.90 2.57 -10.47
C THR A 105 2.72 3.81 -10.09
N MET A 106 2.90 4.07 -8.79
CA MET A 106 3.79 5.14 -8.31
C MET A 106 5.25 4.91 -8.70
N GLN A 107 5.73 3.67 -8.59
CA GLN A 107 7.10 3.33 -8.96
C GLN A 107 7.34 3.49 -10.46
N LYS A 108 6.38 3.08 -11.30
CA LYS A 108 6.46 3.30 -12.75
C LYS A 108 6.45 4.80 -13.09
N SER A 109 5.65 5.60 -12.39
CA SER A 109 5.53 7.04 -12.65
C SER A 109 6.75 7.83 -12.19
N GLY A 110 7.46 7.37 -11.14
CA GLY A 110 8.72 7.96 -10.66
C GLY A 110 9.96 7.60 -11.50
N ASP A 111 9.86 6.64 -12.42
CA ASP A 111 10.96 6.19 -13.31
C ASP A 111 10.88 6.83 -14.71
N VAL A 112 9.82 7.60 -15.02
CA VAL A 112 9.71 8.34 -16.28
C VAL A 112 10.54 9.63 -16.18
N LEU A 113 11.83 9.51 -16.50
CA LEU A 113 12.61 10.63 -17.02
C LEU A 113 11.92 11.12 -18.32
N PRO A 114 11.64 12.41 -18.51
CA PRO A 114 11.46 12.91 -19.86
C PRO A 114 12.82 12.82 -20.55
N THR A 115 13.03 11.79 -21.35
CA THR A 115 14.04 11.85 -22.41
C THR A 115 13.65 13.02 -23.28
N GLN A 116 14.37 14.14 -23.14
CA GLN A 116 14.35 15.19 -24.14
C GLN A 116 14.85 14.55 -25.44
N GLU A 117 13.92 14.23 -26.33
CA GLU A 117 14.25 13.97 -27.73
C GLU A 117 14.45 15.34 -28.40
N GLU A 118 15.73 15.68 -28.53
CA GLU A 118 16.24 16.76 -29.35
C GLU A 118 15.98 16.42 -30.83
N SER A 119 15.27 17.28 -31.57
CA SER A 119 15.26 17.32 -33.04
C SER A 119 14.82 18.69 -33.55
#